data_AF-A3Z2T2-F1
#
_entry.id   AF-A3Z2T2-F1
#
_cell.length_a   1.000
_cell.length_b   1.000
_cell.length_c   1.000
_cell.angle_alpha   90.00
_cell.angle_beta   90.00
_cell.angle_gamma   90.00
#
_symmetry.space_group_name_H-M   'P 1'
#
loop_
_entity.id
_entity.type
_entity.pdbx_description
1 polymer ?
#
loop_
_entity_poly.entity_id
_entity_poly.type
_entity_poly.pdbx_seq_one_letter_code
_entity_poly.pdbx_strand_id
1 'polypeptide(L)'
;ALERLQFIPFVFLSGLLAPLSAFPPEVRAFAQWTPFPYLIDFPARVLAGQPVDLMAGFGAQLVWIALLLPLVLLLWRAGVRRYSAMGA
;
A
#
# COMPACT_ATOMS: atom_id res chain seq x y z
N ALA A 1 -16.68 -5.85 3.48
CA ALA A 1 -16.70 -5.34 2.08
C ALA A 1 -15.38 -4.66 1.71
N LEU A 2 -14.93 -3.66 2.47
CA LEU A 2 -13.66 -2.95 2.23
C LEU A 2 -12.44 -3.88 2.15
N GLU A 3 -12.35 -4.87 3.04
CA GLU A 3 -11.28 -5.86 3.02
C GLU A 3 -11.19 -6.64 1.70
N ARG A 4 -12.34 -7.02 1.14
CA ARG A 4 -12.41 -7.72 -0.15
C ARG A 4 -12.03 -6.79 -1.30
N LEU A 5 -12.37 -5.50 -1.19
CA LEU A 5 -12.02 -4.50 -2.19
C LEU A 5 -10.51 -4.23 -2.24
N GLN A 6 -9.84 -4.12 -1.08
CA GLN A 6 -8.39 -3.91 -1.01
C GLN A 6 -7.59 -5.16 -1.38
N PHE A 7 -8.16 -6.35 -1.20
CA PHE A 7 -7.45 -7.61 -1.42
C PHE A 7 -7.02 -7.81 -2.87
N ILE A 8 -7.88 -7.47 -3.83
CA ILE A 8 -7.58 -7.61 -5.27
C ILE A 8 -6.35 -6.77 -5.66
N PRO A 9 -6.32 -5.44 -5.48
CA PRO A 9 -5.14 -4.64 -5.82
C PRO A 9 -3.93 -5.03 -4.98
N PHE A 10 -4.11 -5.43 -3.72
CA PHE A 10 -3.00 -5.96 -2.93
C PHE A 10 -2.35 -7.18 -3.59
N VAL A 11 -3.11 -8.22 -3.95
CA VAL A 11 -2.54 -9.44 -4.53
C VAL A 11 -1.85 -9.20 -5.88
N PHE A 12 -2.44 -8.35 -6.73
CA PHE A 12 -1.92 -8.11 -8.09
C PHE A 12 -0.82 -7.04 -8.13
N LEU A 13 -0.97 -5.93 -7.42
CA LEU A 13 -0.07 -4.76 -7.52
C LEU A 13 1.06 -4.77 -6.49
N SER A 14 1.03 -5.63 -5.47
CA SER A 14 2.12 -5.72 -4.50
C SER A 14 3.32 -6.54 -5.00
N GLY A 15 3.13 -7.36 -6.02
CA GLY A 15 4.11 -8.35 -6.46
C GLY A 15 4.01 -9.70 -5.73
N LEU A 16 2.93 -9.93 -4.95
CA LEU A 16 2.72 -11.17 -4.20
C LEU A 16 2.44 -12.38 -5.12
N LEU A 17 1.57 -12.21 -6.13
CA LEU A 17 1.20 -13.31 -7.03
C LEU A 17 2.28 -13.60 -8.08
N ALA A 18 2.91 -12.56 -8.59
CA ALA A 18 4.09 -12.63 -9.44
C ALA A 18 4.93 -11.36 -9.26
N PRO A 19 6.26 -11.42 -9.40
CA PRO A 19 7.12 -10.25 -9.27
C PRO A 19 6.69 -9.14 -10.23
N LEU A 20 6.70 -7.88 -9.79
CA LEU A 20 6.33 -6.74 -10.65
C LEU A 20 7.28 -6.58 -11.85
N SER A 21 8.48 -7.17 -11.79
CA SER A 21 9.42 -7.26 -12.90
C SER A 21 8.92 -8.11 -14.07
N ALA A 22 7.97 -9.03 -13.84
CA ALA A 22 7.35 -9.86 -14.89
C ALA A 22 6.19 -9.15 -15.60
N PHE A 23 5.71 -8.02 -15.09
CA PHE A 23 4.58 -7.29 -15.67
C PHE A 23 5.02 -6.36 -16.80
N PRO A 24 4.11 -6.02 -17.75
CA PRO A 24 4.36 -4.99 -18.75
C PRO A 24 4.83 -3.67 -18.12
N PRO A 25 5.71 -2.91 -18.78
CA PRO A 25 6.30 -1.71 -18.22
C PRO A 25 5.25 -0.65 -17.84
N GLU A 26 4.14 -0.57 -18.57
CA GLU A 26 3.03 0.36 -18.31
C GLU A 26 2.33 0.04 -16.98
N VAL A 27 2.07 -1.25 -16.75
CA VAL A 27 1.41 -1.73 -15.52
C VAL A 27 2.34 -1.55 -14.32
N ARG A 28 3.63 -1.84 -14.50
CA ARG A 28 4.65 -1.64 -13.48
C ARG A 28 4.78 -0.18 -13.10
N ALA A 29 4.82 0.71 -14.10
CA ALA A 29 4.83 2.15 -13.88
C ALA A 29 3.59 2.53 -13.07
N PHE A 30 2.38 2.13 -13.48
CA PHE A 30 1.16 2.43 -12.71
C PHE A 30 1.20 1.90 -11.27
N ALA A 31 1.68 0.67 -11.07
CA ALA A 31 1.77 0.07 -9.74
C ALA A 31 2.68 0.89 -8.80
N GLN A 32 3.78 1.44 -9.29
CA GLN A 32 4.70 2.27 -8.51
C GLN A 32 4.06 3.57 -7.97
N TRP A 33 2.94 4.01 -8.56
CA TRP A 33 2.17 5.16 -8.05
C TRP A 33 1.22 4.77 -6.92
N THR A 34 1.20 3.51 -6.50
CA THR A 34 0.34 3.00 -5.42
C THR A 34 1.18 2.58 -4.21
N PRO A 35 0.58 2.41 -3.03
CA PRO A 35 1.33 1.92 -1.86
C PRO A 35 1.70 0.43 -1.96
N PHE A 36 1.06 -0.34 -2.82
CA PHE A 36 1.12 -1.81 -2.80
C PHE A 36 2.52 -2.40 -3.08
N PRO A 37 3.29 -1.94 -4.08
CA PRO A 37 4.64 -2.46 -4.36
C PRO A 37 5.59 -2.32 -3.17
N TYR A 38 5.41 -1.27 -2.37
CA TYR A 38 6.28 -0.98 -1.23
C TYR A 38 6.04 -1.93 -0.06
N LEU A 39 4.93 -2.70 -0.07
CA LEU A 39 4.62 -3.68 0.98
C LEU A 39 5.32 -5.03 0.79
N ILE A 40 5.58 -5.45 -0.45
CA ILE A 40 6.10 -6.80 -0.77
C ILE A 40 7.28 -6.71 -1.74
N ASP A 41 7.07 -6.20 -2.95
CA ASP A 41 8.07 -6.19 -4.01
C ASP A 41 9.33 -5.38 -3.67
N PHE A 42 9.19 -4.21 -3.02
CA PHE A 42 10.33 -3.43 -2.54
C PHE A 42 11.19 -4.20 -1.50
N PRO A 43 10.66 -4.61 -0.33
CA PRO A 43 11.48 -5.34 0.65
C PRO A 43 11.99 -6.68 0.10
N ALA A 44 11.22 -7.36 -0.76
CA ALA A 44 11.69 -8.59 -1.40
C ALA A 44 12.95 -8.35 -2.26
N ARG A 45 12.97 -7.28 -3.07
CA ARG A 45 14.16 -6.92 -3.86
C ARG A 45 15.35 -6.49 -3.00
N VAL A 46 15.10 -5.76 -1.91
CA VAL A 46 16.13 -5.37 -0.94
C VAL A 46 16.77 -6.62 -0.33
N LEU A 47 15.97 -7.57 0.14
CA LEU A 47 16.43 -8.83 0.72
C LEU A 47 17.11 -9.74 -0.31
N ALA A 48 16.67 -9.70 -1.57
CA ALA A 48 17.30 -10.42 -2.67
C ALA A 48 18.63 -9.79 -3.13
N GLY A 49 19.06 -8.66 -2.54
CA GLY A 49 20.32 -7.99 -2.88
C GLY A 49 20.31 -7.33 -4.27
N GLN A 50 19.13 -7.04 -4.82
CA GLN A 50 19.02 -6.37 -6.11
C GLN A 50 19.41 -4.89 -5.99
N PRO A 51 19.94 -4.27 -7.06
CA PRO A 51 20.22 -2.84 -7.08
C PRO A 51 18.90 -2.07 -7.01
N VAL A 52 18.59 -1.52 -5.83
CA VAL A 52 17.39 -0.73 -5.56
C VAL A 52 17.75 0.58 -4.90
N ASP A 53 17.01 1.64 -5.24
CA ASP A 53 17.13 2.92 -4.55
C ASP A 53 16.37 2.87 -3.22
N LEU A 54 17.13 2.72 -2.14
CA LEU A 54 16.59 2.65 -0.78
C LEU A 54 15.95 3.98 -0.35
N MET A 55 16.53 5.11 -0.75
CA MET A 55 16.01 6.43 -0.38
C MET A 55 14.66 6.68 -1.04
N ALA A 56 14.55 6.40 -2.34
CA ALA A 56 13.28 6.51 -3.05
C ALA A 56 12.23 5.54 -2.50
N GLY A 57 12.59 4.29 -2.23
CA GLY A 57 11.66 3.28 -1.71
C GLY A 57 11.12 3.60 -0.32
N PHE A 58 12.01 3.87 0.64
CA PHE A 58 11.59 4.28 1.98
C PHE A 58 10.90 5.65 1.99
N GLY A 59 11.34 6.58 1.14
CA GLY A 59 10.69 7.88 0.96
C GLY A 59 9.23 7.74 0.49
N ALA A 60 8.98 6.92 -0.53
CA ALA A 60 7.62 6.63 -0.98
C ALA A 60 6.77 5.98 0.13
N GLN A 61 7.35 5.08 0.90
CA GLN A 61 6.66 4.43 2.01
C GLN A 61 6.26 5.42 3.10
N LEU A 62 7.15 6.35 3.47
CA LEU A 62 6.87 7.43 4.41
C LEU A 62 5.79 8.38 3.89
N VAL A 63 5.83 8.73 2.61
CA VAL A 63 4.78 9.56 1.97
C VAL A 63 3.42 8.89 2.10
N TRP A 64 3.32 7.59 1.79
CA TRP A 64 2.05 6.86 1.91
C TRP A 64 1.57 6.74 3.35
N ILE A 65 2.46 6.51 4.31
CA ILE A 65 2.11 6.52 5.74
C ILE A 65 1.57 7.89 6.14
N ALA A 66 2.25 8.97 5.74
CA ALA A 66 1.84 10.34 6.05
C ALA A 66 0.49 10.72 5.42
N LEU A 67 0.13 10.14 4.27
CA LEU A 67 -1.16 10.35 3.61
C LEU A 67 -2.29 9.50 4.21
N LEU A 68 -2.05 8.21 4.43
CA LEU A 68 -3.08 7.27 4.86
C LEU A 68 -3.36 7.34 6.37
N LEU A 69 -2.34 7.58 7.20
CA LEU A 69 -2.52 7.60 8.65
C LEU A 69 -3.52 8.68 9.10
N PRO A 70 -3.44 9.95 8.64
CA PRO A 70 -4.43 10.96 8.98
C PRO A 70 -5.83 10.58 8.47
N LEU A 71 -5.94 10.03 7.26
CA LEU A 71 -7.22 9.60 6.70
C LEU A 71 -7.89 8.54 7.58
N VAL A 72 -7.13 7.53 8.01
CA VAL A 72 -7.61 6.49 8.92
C VAL A 72 -8.03 7.08 10.26
N LEU A 73 -7.23 7.98 10.84
CA LEU A 73 -7.54 8.61 12.13
C LEU A 73 -8.80 9.49 12.06
N LEU A 74 -9.00 10.22 10.96
CA LEU A 74 -10.18 11.04 10.74
C LEU A 74 -11.44 10.19 10.55
N LEU A 75 -11.36 9.13 9.74
CA LEU A 75 -12.45 8.17 9.55
C LEU A 75 -12.79 7.46 10.85
N TRP A 76 -11.79 7.08 11.64
CA TRP A 76 -11.97 6.47 12.95
C TRP A 76 -12.73 7.41 13.89
N ARG A 77 -12.28 8.66 14.01
CA ARG A 77 -12.96 9.69 14.83
C ARG A 77 -14.41 9.92 14.40
N ALA A 78 -14.65 10.01 13.08
CA ALA A 78 -15.99 10.16 12.54
C ALA A 78 -16.89 8.94 12.81
N GLY A 79 -16.33 7.73 12.67
CA GLY A 79 -17.01 6.47 12.97
C GLY A 79 -17.41 6.39 14.44
N VAL A 80 -16.46 6.59 15.36
CA VAL A 80 -16.72 6.55 16.81
C VAL A 80 -17.83 7.53 17.20
N ARG A 81 -17.81 8.77 16.68
CA ARG A 81 -18.84 9.78 16.96
C ARG A 81 -20.23 9.43 16.40
N ARG A 82 -20.28 8.66 15.30
CA ARG A 82 -21.53 8.19 14.67
C ARG A 82 -22.12 6.98 15.39
N TYR A 83 -21.28 6.09 15.92
CA TYR A 83 -21.72 4.86 16.60
C TYR A 83 -21.88 5.00 18.11
N SER A 84 -21.32 6.03 18.77
CA SER A 84 -21.53 6.28 20.20
C SER A 84 -22.96 6.72 20.56
N ALA A 85 -23.80 7.07 19.59
CA ALA A 85 -25.22 7.39 19.81
C ALA A 85 -26.13 6.14 19.90
N MET A 86 -25.59 4.93 19.63
CA MET A 86 -26.29 3.64 19.77
C MET A 86 -25.66 2.81 20.90
N GLY A 87 -25.25 3.48 21.98
CA GLY A 87 -24.54 2.88 23.11
C GLY A 87 -24.76 3.66 24.41
N ALA A 88 -26.01 4.02 24.70
CA ALA A 88 -26.56 4.29 26.02
C ALA A 88 -28.07 4.02 25.97
#